data_AF-A0A7Z9I6P5-F1
#
_entry.id   AF-A0A7Z9I6P5-F1
#
_cell.length_a   1.000
_cell.length_b   1.000
_cell.length_c   1.000
_cell.angle_alpha   90.00
_cell.angle_beta   90.00
_cell.angle_gamma   90.00
#
_symmetry.space_group_name_H-M   'P 1'
#
loop_
_entity.id
_entity.type
_entity.pdbx_description
1 polymer ?
#
loop_
_entity_poly.entity_id
_entity_poly.type
_entity_poly.pdbx_seq_one_letter_code
_entity_poly.pdbx_strand_id
1 'polypeptide(L)'
;SSDYYDDLKLDNSILKAQTDSYRRIRNTFRYLIGNLNGFEENEKLPLDDFPELEKYILHRLWEINQTVEECVNTFNFHLMFTTLLNFCSNDLSAFYFDIRKDTIYCDSFQSTKRRASRTLLDLIFNHLVRWLAPSLAFTCEEAWQARGHTSSIHLEDFIPAKKEYQSTDLQKKWDMIKNVRKVITGALEKKRAEKIIGSSLEAHIKVYVSDEIKKIIAKIHLDEIAITSSYV
;
A
#
# COMPACT_ATOMS: atom_id res chain seq x y z
N SER A 1 13.58 -2.35 -14.97
CA SER A 1 13.07 -3.68 -15.32
C SER A 1 12.92 -3.76 -16.82
N SER A 2 13.54 -4.76 -17.42
CA SER A 2 13.48 -5.04 -18.86
C SER A 2 13.00 -6.48 -19.04
N ASP A 3 12.30 -6.76 -20.12
CA ASP A 3 12.07 -8.12 -20.55
C ASP A 3 13.38 -8.64 -21.16
N TYR A 4 13.93 -9.70 -20.57
CA TYR A 4 15.22 -10.29 -21.00
C TYR A 4 15.02 -11.45 -21.99
N TYR A 5 13.78 -11.74 -22.40
CA TYR A 5 13.50 -12.63 -23.52
C TYR A 5 13.71 -11.93 -24.88
N ASP A 6 13.72 -10.59 -24.88
CA ASP A 6 13.97 -9.74 -26.06
C ASP A 6 15.30 -8.97 -25.93
N ASP A 7 15.73 -8.35 -27.04
CA ASP A 7 16.90 -7.46 -27.07
C ASP A 7 16.74 -6.28 -26.09
N LEU A 8 17.72 -6.11 -25.22
CA LEU A 8 17.74 -5.04 -24.23
C LEU A 8 18.03 -3.68 -24.89
N LYS A 9 17.08 -2.76 -24.77
CA LYS A 9 17.25 -1.36 -25.15
C LYS A 9 17.79 -0.58 -23.95
N LEU A 10 18.81 0.24 -24.18
CA LEU A 10 19.37 1.13 -23.17
C LEU A 10 19.53 2.54 -23.73
N ASP A 11 18.81 3.48 -23.13
CA ASP A 11 18.97 4.90 -23.40
C ASP A 11 18.78 5.73 -22.11
N ASN A 12 19.07 7.03 -22.20
CA ASN A 12 18.93 7.94 -21.06
C ASN A 12 17.48 8.06 -20.55
N SER A 13 16.49 7.89 -21.42
CA SER A 13 15.08 7.94 -21.03
C SER A 13 14.69 6.72 -20.18
N ILE A 14 15.20 5.53 -20.53
CA ILE A 14 15.02 4.28 -19.80
C ILE A 14 15.70 4.39 -18.43
N LEU A 15 16.95 4.87 -18.36
CA LEU A 15 17.64 5.08 -17.09
C LEU A 15 16.91 6.08 -16.18
N LYS A 16 16.34 7.14 -16.75
CA LYS A 16 15.52 8.10 -16.00
C LYS A 16 14.25 7.44 -15.45
N ALA A 17 13.54 6.66 -16.26
CA ALA A 17 12.36 5.93 -15.81
C ALA A 17 12.68 4.90 -14.70
N GLN A 18 13.84 4.24 -14.78
CA GLN A 18 14.31 3.35 -13.70
C GLN A 18 14.63 4.12 -12.42
N THR A 19 15.25 5.30 -12.54
CA THR A 19 15.53 6.18 -11.39
C THR A 19 14.24 6.59 -10.68
N ASP A 20 13.20 6.96 -11.44
CA ASP A 20 11.92 7.35 -10.86
C ASP A 20 11.18 6.16 -10.21
N SER A 21 11.27 4.98 -10.82
CA SER A 21 10.75 3.73 -10.23
C SER A 21 11.45 3.40 -8.91
N TYR A 22 12.78 3.48 -8.88
CA TYR A 22 13.57 3.32 -7.67
C TYR A 22 13.17 4.31 -6.57
N ARG A 23 13.03 5.60 -6.91
CA ARG A 23 12.61 6.64 -5.95
C ARG A 23 11.26 6.32 -5.31
N ARG A 24 10.30 5.78 -6.06
CA ARG A 24 8.98 5.38 -5.52
C ARG A 24 9.11 4.25 -4.49
N ILE A 25 9.91 3.23 -4.80
CA ILE A 25 10.19 2.13 -3.86
C ILE A 25 10.92 2.66 -2.61
N ARG A 26 12.00 3.44 -2.78
CA ARG A 26 12.75 4.02 -1.65
C ARG A 26 11.86 4.91 -0.77
N ASN A 27 10.97 5.71 -1.36
CA ASN A 27 10.02 6.53 -0.61
C ASN A 27 8.99 5.68 0.16
N THR A 28 8.61 4.52 -0.37
CA THR A 28 7.74 3.55 0.31
C THR A 28 8.43 3.01 1.57
N PHE A 29 9.69 2.56 1.46
CA PHE A 29 10.48 2.15 2.63
C PHE A 29 10.66 3.28 3.63
N ARG A 30 10.96 4.51 3.17
CA ARG A 30 11.07 5.68 4.06
C ARG A 30 9.78 5.92 4.85
N TYR A 31 8.62 5.82 4.20
CA TYR A 31 7.33 5.96 4.88
C TYR A 31 7.12 4.86 5.92
N LEU A 32 7.38 3.59 5.54
CA LEU A 32 7.24 2.45 6.44
C LEU A 32 8.13 2.59 7.67
N ILE A 33 9.43 2.82 7.47
CA ILE A 33 10.41 2.94 8.56
C ILE A 33 10.06 4.11 9.48
N GLY A 34 9.73 5.27 8.93
CA GLY A 34 9.35 6.45 9.71
C GLY A 34 8.12 6.21 10.58
N ASN A 35 7.09 5.56 10.03
CA ASN A 35 5.84 5.27 10.74
C ASN A 35 5.94 4.08 11.71
N LEU A 36 6.97 3.24 11.57
CA LEU A 36 7.27 2.13 12.47
C LEU A 36 8.30 2.48 13.54
N ASN A 37 8.73 3.74 13.63
CA ASN A 37 9.57 4.18 14.74
C ASN A 37 8.86 3.92 16.08
N GLY A 38 9.58 3.31 17.02
CA GLY A 38 9.07 2.90 18.33
C GLY A 38 7.98 1.82 18.27
N PHE A 39 7.83 1.09 17.16
CA PHE A 39 6.89 -0.02 17.08
C PHE A 39 7.41 -1.21 17.89
N GLU A 40 6.59 -1.70 18.83
CA GLU A 40 6.91 -2.79 19.74
C GLU A 40 5.91 -3.95 19.60
N GLU A 41 6.29 -5.14 20.05
CA GLU A 41 5.44 -6.34 19.97
C GLU A 41 4.10 -6.19 20.69
N ASN A 42 4.05 -5.43 21.80
CA ASN A 42 2.82 -5.15 22.53
C ASN A 42 1.82 -4.28 21.75
N GLU A 43 2.26 -3.57 20.70
CA GLU A 43 1.42 -2.74 19.86
C GLU A 43 0.65 -3.60 18.86
N LYS A 44 1.17 -4.79 18.51
CA LYS A 44 0.54 -5.71 17.56
C LYS A 44 -0.89 -6.07 17.97
N LEU A 45 -1.75 -6.20 16.97
CA LEU A 45 -3.14 -6.65 17.14
C LEU A 45 -3.39 -7.96 16.37
N PRO A 46 -4.30 -8.81 16.88
CA PRO A 46 -4.80 -9.93 16.10
C PRO A 46 -5.59 -9.43 14.89
N LEU A 47 -5.62 -10.25 13.83
CA LEU A 47 -6.24 -9.87 12.57
C LEU A 47 -7.76 -9.65 12.67
N ASP A 48 -8.41 -10.31 13.63
CA ASP A 48 -9.84 -10.14 13.84
C ASP A 48 -10.20 -8.69 14.22
N ASP A 49 -9.30 -8.02 14.94
CA ASP A 49 -9.43 -6.62 15.36
C ASP A 49 -9.06 -5.62 14.25
N PHE A 50 -8.60 -6.09 13.08
CA PHE A 50 -8.27 -5.20 11.99
C PHE A 50 -9.54 -4.58 11.39
N PRO A 51 -9.55 -3.25 11.18
CA PRO A 51 -10.58 -2.63 10.38
C PRO A 51 -10.58 -3.18 8.95
N GLU A 52 -11.70 -3.00 8.26
CA GLU A 52 -11.91 -3.61 6.96
C GLU A 52 -10.87 -3.21 5.90
N LEU A 53 -10.39 -1.95 5.93
CA LEU A 53 -9.36 -1.47 5.00
C LEU A 53 -8.03 -2.20 5.21
N GLU A 54 -7.60 -2.41 6.46
CA GLU A 54 -6.40 -3.18 6.76
C GLU A 54 -6.55 -4.64 6.29
N LYS A 55 -7.71 -5.26 6.50
CA LYS A 55 -8.02 -6.61 5.99
C LYS A 55 -7.95 -6.67 4.47
N TYR A 56 -8.41 -5.63 3.77
CA TYR A 56 -8.30 -5.55 2.32
C TYR A 56 -6.84 -5.49 1.86
N ILE A 57 -6.00 -4.68 2.50
CA ILE A 57 -4.58 -4.58 2.14
C ILE A 57 -3.82 -5.87 2.49
N LEU A 58 -4.21 -6.60 3.53
CA LEU A 58 -3.70 -7.97 3.77
C LEU A 58 -4.05 -8.92 2.63
N HIS A 59 -5.28 -8.86 2.12
CA HIS A 59 -5.64 -9.65 0.95
C HIS A 59 -4.78 -9.30 -0.27
N ARG A 60 -4.56 -8.00 -0.53
CA ARG A 60 -3.64 -7.56 -1.59
C ARG A 60 -2.23 -8.10 -1.35
N LEU A 61 -1.70 -8.01 -0.14
CA LEU A 61 -0.39 -8.55 0.22
C LEU A 61 -0.29 -10.06 -0.09
N TRP A 62 -1.35 -10.82 0.21
CA TRP A 62 -1.44 -12.24 -0.12
C TRP A 62 -1.40 -12.49 -1.64
N GLU A 63 -2.16 -11.74 -2.44
CA GLU A 63 -2.14 -11.87 -3.90
C GLU A 63 -0.75 -11.53 -4.49
N ILE A 64 -0.09 -10.51 -3.96
CA ILE A 64 1.29 -10.17 -4.36
C ILE A 64 2.24 -11.32 -4.00
N ASN A 65 2.10 -11.92 -2.81
CA ASN A 65 2.92 -13.06 -2.42
C ASN A 65 2.81 -14.23 -3.40
N GLN A 66 1.58 -14.61 -3.78
CA GLN A 66 1.37 -15.68 -4.77
C GLN A 66 2.05 -15.37 -6.11
N THR A 67 1.95 -14.11 -6.55
CA THR A 67 2.60 -13.66 -7.78
C THR A 67 4.13 -13.71 -7.67
N VAL A 68 4.69 -13.30 -6.53
CA VAL A 68 6.13 -13.33 -6.28
C VAL A 68 6.65 -14.76 -6.27
N GLU A 69 5.98 -15.68 -5.57
CA GLU A 69 6.34 -17.10 -5.54
C GLU A 69 6.36 -17.70 -6.96
N GLU A 70 5.33 -17.44 -7.76
CA GLU A 70 5.28 -17.88 -9.16
C GLU A 70 6.41 -17.27 -9.99
N CYS A 71 6.68 -15.98 -9.83
CA CYS A 71 7.77 -15.31 -10.56
C CYS A 71 9.14 -15.87 -10.19
N VAL A 72 9.38 -16.25 -8.93
CA VAL A 72 10.62 -16.90 -8.51
C VAL A 72 10.74 -18.28 -9.15
N ASN A 73 9.68 -19.08 -9.13
CA ASN A 73 9.67 -20.43 -9.71
C ASN A 73 9.85 -20.44 -11.23
N THR A 74 9.33 -19.42 -11.90
CA THR A 74 9.38 -19.28 -13.38
C THR A 74 10.50 -18.35 -13.86
N PHE A 75 11.30 -17.82 -12.93
CA PHE A 75 12.34 -16.82 -13.16
C PHE A 75 11.85 -15.49 -13.75
N ASN A 76 10.54 -15.19 -13.76
CA ASN A 76 9.97 -13.97 -14.34
C ASN A 76 10.17 -12.73 -13.43
N PHE A 77 11.42 -12.28 -13.32
CA PHE A 77 11.79 -11.13 -12.49
C PHE A 77 11.26 -9.79 -13.03
N HIS A 78 10.95 -9.72 -14.34
CA HIS A 78 10.34 -8.54 -14.92
C HIS A 78 8.94 -8.30 -14.34
N LEU A 79 8.11 -9.34 -14.35
CA LEU A 79 6.77 -9.31 -13.76
C LEU A 79 6.84 -9.08 -12.25
N MET A 80 7.77 -9.73 -11.56
CA MET A 80 7.96 -9.54 -10.12
C MET A 80 8.22 -8.06 -9.80
N PHE A 81 9.19 -7.42 -10.46
CA PHE A 81 9.53 -6.03 -10.18
C PHE A 81 8.39 -5.06 -10.51
N THR A 82 7.72 -5.24 -11.66
CA THR A 82 6.60 -4.37 -12.06
C THR A 82 5.40 -4.54 -11.12
N THR A 83 5.13 -5.76 -10.67
CA THR A 83 4.10 -6.06 -9.66
C THR A 83 4.39 -5.36 -8.33
N LEU A 84 5.62 -5.47 -7.82
CA LEU A 84 6.03 -4.83 -6.57
C LEU A 84 6.03 -3.30 -6.66
N LEU A 85 6.48 -2.74 -7.79
CA LEU A 85 6.43 -1.30 -8.05
C LEU A 85 4.99 -0.77 -8.07
N ASN A 86 4.08 -1.51 -8.71
CA ASN A 86 2.66 -1.17 -8.75
C ASN A 86 2.01 -1.26 -7.37
N PHE A 87 2.34 -2.29 -6.57
CA PHE A 87 1.87 -2.40 -5.20
C PHE A 87 2.33 -1.19 -4.34
N CYS A 88 3.62 -0.84 -4.41
CA CYS A 88 4.16 0.33 -3.74
C CYS A 88 3.47 1.64 -4.15
N SER A 89 3.23 1.81 -5.46
CA SER A 89 2.72 3.07 -6.01
C SER A 89 1.21 3.23 -5.82
N ASN A 90 0.44 2.19 -6.14
CA ASN A 90 -1.00 2.27 -6.32
C ASN A 90 -1.77 1.83 -5.07
N ASP A 91 -1.41 0.67 -4.50
CA ASP A 91 -2.11 0.10 -3.35
C ASP A 91 -1.63 0.74 -2.03
N LEU A 92 -0.33 1.00 -1.92
CA LEU A 92 0.27 1.61 -0.73
C LEU A 92 0.25 3.14 -0.79
N SER A 93 1.12 3.75 -1.60
CA SER A 93 1.34 5.21 -1.56
C SER A 93 0.09 6.03 -1.90
N ALA A 94 -0.54 5.77 -3.05
CA ALA A 94 -1.67 6.56 -3.54
C ALA A 94 -3.03 6.20 -2.91
N PHE A 95 -3.09 5.12 -2.12
CA PHE A 95 -4.33 4.61 -1.54
C PHE A 95 -4.19 4.43 -0.03
N TYR A 96 -3.55 3.35 0.43
CA TYR A 96 -3.56 3.01 1.84
C TYR A 96 -2.87 4.04 2.73
N PHE A 97 -1.64 4.44 2.38
CA PHE A 97 -0.87 5.42 3.14
C PHE A 97 -1.58 6.76 3.15
N ASP A 98 -2.12 7.19 2.01
CA ASP A 98 -2.83 8.46 1.91
C ASP A 98 -4.07 8.51 2.83
N ILE A 99 -4.84 7.42 2.86
CA ILE A 99 -6.02 7.29 3.74
C ILE A 99 -5.62 7.22 5.23
N ARG A 100 -4.54 6.51 5.58
CA ARG A 100 -4.17 6.26 6.98
C ARG A 100 -3.21 7.28 7.59
N LYS A 101 -2.76 8.29 6.86
CA LYS A 101 -1.90 9.37 7.40
C LYS A 101 -2.49 9.97 8.68
N ASP A 102 -3.75 10.41 8.64
CA ASP A 102 -4.39 11.07 9.78
C ASP A 102 -4.53 10.10 10.96
N THR A 103 -4.92 8.85 10.72
CA THR A 103 -4.96 7.81 11.77
C THR A 103 -3.59 7.59 12.40
N ILE A 104 -2.51 7.53 11.62
CA ILE A 104 -1.18 7.24 12.17
C ILE A 104 -0.63 8.43 12.96
N TYR A 105 -0.91 9.66 12.50
CA TYR A 105 -0.36 10.89 13.05
C TYR A 105 -1.17 11.50 14.19
N CYS A 106 -2.50 11.35 14.16
CA CYS A 106 -3.39 12.10 15.03
C CYS A 106 -4.12 11.23 16.07
N ASP A 107 -4.38 9.95 15.78
CA ASP A 107 -5.04 9.07 16.75
C ASP A 107 -4.14 8.80 17.96
N SER A 108 -4.77 8.52 19.10
CA SER A 108 -4.10 8.03 20.30
C SER A 108 -3.28 6.75 20.02
N PHE A 109 -2.14 6.60 20.71
CA PHE A 109 -1.34 5.36 20.70
C PHE A 109 -2.14 4.12 21.12
N GLN A 110 -3.20 4.29 21.91
CA GLN A 110 -4.11 3.22 22.34
C GLN A 110 -5.23 2.92 21.33
N SER A 111 -5.37 3.71 20.25
CA SER A 111 -6.40 3.50 19.23
C SER A 111 -6.21 2.15 18.54
N THR A 112 -7.24 1.30 18.56
CA THR A 112 -7.26 0.03 17.82
C THR A 112 -6.96 0.25 16.34
N LYS A 113 -7.51 1.32 15.74
CA LYS A 113 -7.30 1.64 14.32
C LYS A 113 -5.82 1.95 14.05
N ARG A 114 -5.20 2.81 14.86
CA ARG A 114 -3.78 3.16 14.74
C ARG A 114 -2.87 1.95 14.90
N ARG A 115 -3.12 1.15 15.94
CA ARG A 115 -2.36 -0.08 16.21
C ARG A 115 -2.52 -1.11 15.08
N ALA A 116 -3.71 -1.29 14.54
CA ALA A 116 -3.96 -2.16 13.40
C ALA A 116 -3.21 -1.68 12.16
N SER A 117 -3.26 -0.36 11.87
CA SER A 117 -2.51 0.20 10.75
C SER A 117 -0.99 0.00 10.92
N ARG A 118 -0.41 0.27 12.10
CA ARG A 118 1.02 0.03 12.35
C ARG A 118 1.41 -1.44 12.31
N THR A 119 0.55 -2.34 12.80
CA THR A 119 0.74 -3.79 12.65
C THR A 119 0.79 -4.19 11.17
N LEU A 120 -0.13 -3.66 10.36
CA LEU A 120 -0.12 -3.90 8.92
C LEU A 120 1.13 -3.32 8.23
N LEU A 121 1.58 -2.11 8.61
CA LEU A 121 2.82 -1.55 8.07
C LEU A 121 4.03 -2.44 8.37
N ASP A 122 4.11 -3.04 9.56
CA ASP A 122 5.18 -3.97 9.94
C ASP A 122 5.14 -5.25 9.10
N LEU A 123 3.95 -5.82 8.88
CA LEU A 123 3.75 -6.96 7.98
C LEU A 123 4.17 -6.63 6.55
N ILE A 124 3.75 -5.48 6.02
CA ILE A 124 4.11 -5.02 4.67
C ILE A 124 5.62 -4.84 4.56
N PHE A 125 6.25 -4.18 5.54
CA PHE A 125 7.70 -3.96 5.53
C PHE A 125 8.44 -5.29 5.44
N ASN A 126 8.09 -6.26 6.29
CA ASN A 126 8.77 -7.55 6.36
C ASN A 126 8.67 -8.36 5.06
N HIS A 127 7.52 -8.33 4.38
CA HIS A 127 7.38 -8.99 3.08
C HIS A 127 8.11 -8.22 1.97
N LEU A 128 7.88 -6.91 1.90
CA LEU A 128 8.39 -6.06 0.81
C LEU A 128 9.92 -5.99 0.79
N VAL A 129 10.56 -5.89 1.95
CA VAL A 129 12.04 -5.84 2.05
C VAL A 129 12.66 -7.15 1.57
N ARG A 130 12.05 -8.29 1.89
CA ARG A 130 12.49 -9.64 1.48
C ARG A 130 12.30 -9.84 -0.02
N TRP A 131 11.11 -9.54 -0.55
CA TRP A 131 10.83 -9.67 -1.98
C TRP A 131 11.76 -8.81 -2.84
N LEU A 132 12.12 -7.60 -2.39
CA LEU A 132 13.00 -6.72 -3.15
C LEU A 132 14.49 -6.96 -2.92
N ALA A 133 14.89 -7.70 -1.87
CA ALA A 133 16.29 -7.91 -1.53
C ALA A 133 17.14 -8.48 -2.69
N PRO A 134 16.65 -9.44 -3.50
CA PRO A 134 17.41 -9.96 -4.65
C PRO A 134 17.69 -8.91 -5.74
N SER A 135 16.84 -7.89 -5.87
CA SER A 135 16.96 -6.86 -6.92
C SER A 135 17.60 -5.56 -6.42
N LEU A 136 17.38 -5.20 -5.15
CA LEU A 136 17.76 -3.91 -4.55
C LEU A 136 18.64 -4.13 -3.32
N ALA A 137 19.68 -4.94 -3.45
CA ALA A 137 20.44 -5.49 -2.33
C ALA A 137 20.88 -4.45 -1.28
N PHE A 138 21.48 -3.35 -1.72
CA PHE A 138 21.94 -2.28 -0.83
C PHE A 138 20.80 -1.52 -0.16
N THR A 139 19.71 -1.26 -0.91
CA THR A 139 18.58 -0.49 -0.38
C THR A 139 17.77 -1.30 0.61
N CYS A 140 17.59 -2.61 0.37
CA CYS A 140 16.93 -3.50 1.32
C CYS A 140 17.78 -3.72 2.57
N GLU A 141 19.10 -3.85 2.45
CA GLU A 141 20.00 -3.92 3.61
C GLU A 141 19.93 -2.64 4.45
N GLU A 142 20.00 -1.46 3.82
CA GLU A 142 19.85 -0.17 4.49
C GLU A 142 18.50 -0.06 5.23
N ALA A 143 17.41 -0.45 4.55
CA ALA A 143 16.07 -0.43 5.13
C ALA A 143 15.92 -1.40 6.32
N TRP A 144 16.51 -2.59 6.22
CA TRP A 144 16.52 -3.62 7.26
C TRP A 144 17.29 -3.17 8.50
N GLN A 145 18.51 -2.66 8.31
CA GLN A 145 19.31 -2.12 9.42
C GLN A 145 18.66 -0.90 10.07
N ALA A 146 18.00 -0.04 9.29
CA ALA A 146 17.25 1.11 9.83
C ALA A 146 16.06 0.71 10.71
N ARG A 147 15.57 -0.53 10.62
CA ARG A 147 14.58 -1.10 11.56
C ARG A 147 15.20 -1.70 12.82
N GLY A 148 16.52 -1.67 12.95
CA GLY A 148 17.25 -2.15 14.12
C GLY A 148 17.70 -3.61 14.04
N HIS A 149 17.59 -4.26 12.88
CA HIS A 149 18.09 -5.62 12.70
C HIS A 149 19.62 -5.64 12.62
N THR A 150 20.23 -6.63 13.28
CA THR A 150 21.70 -6.82 13.30
C THR A 150 22.19 -7.84 12.29
N SER A 151 21.32 -8.76 11.83
CA SER A 151 21.60 -9.68 10.73
C SER A 151 21.39 -8.99 9.38
N SER A 152 22.02 -9.51 8.34
CA SER A 152 21.75 -9.06 6.97
C SER A 152 20.43 -9.62 6.46
N ILE A 153 19.67 -8.81 5.70
CA ILE A 153 18.43 -9.26 5.04
C ILE A 153 18.72 -10.40 4.05
N HIS A 154 19.94 -10.49 3.53
CA HIS A 154 20.35 -11.53 2.58
C HIS A 154 20.54 -12.91 3.20
N LEU A 155 20.37 -13.03 4.52
CA LEU A 155 20.34 -14.29 5.27
C LEU A 155 18.91 -14.72 5.61
N GLU A 156 17.91 -13.93 5.23
CA GLU A 156 16.51 -14.16 5.59
C GLU A 156 15.75 -14.81 4.42
N ASP A 157 14.88 -15.76 4.74
CA ASP A 157 13.98 -16.37 3.77
C ASP A 157 12.80 -15.45 3.43
N PHE A 158 12.16 -15.71 2.29
CA PHE A 158 10.87 -15.13 1.99
C PHE A 158 9.82 -15.63 3.00
N ILE A 159 9.00 -14.71 3.50
CA ILE A 159 7.90 -15.05 4.41
C ILE A 159 6.68 -15.42 3.55
N PRO A 160 6.10 -16.62 3.72
CA PRO A 160 4.87 -16.95 3.03
C PRO A 160 3.71 -16.13 3.59
N ALA A 161 2.89 -15.55 2.71
CA ALA A 161 1.65 -14.92 3.13
C ALA A 161 0.68 -15.98 3.66
N LYS A 162 0.14 -15.73 4.86
CA LYS A 162 -0.78 -16.67 5.50
C LYS A 162 -2.10 -16.75 4.74
N LYS A 163 -2.68 -17.96 4.69
CA LYS A 163 -3.98 -18.20 4.03
C LYS A 163 -5.13 -17.38 4.64
N GLU A 164 -5.03 -17.04 5.93
CA GLU A 164 -6.00 -16.19 6.64
C GLU A 164 -6.11 -14.75 6.07
N TYR A 165 -5.13 -14.31 5.28
CA TYR A 165 -5.18 -13.01 4.62
C TYR A 165 -6.09 -13.02 3.37
N GLN A 166 -6.39 -14.19 2.81
CA GLN A 166 -7.18 -14.31 1.58
C GLN A 166 -8.66 -13.99 1.84
N SER A 167 -9.22 -13.01 1.12
CA SER A 167 -10.65 -12.71 1.17
C SER A 167 -11.18 -12.20 -0.18
N THR A 168 -11.71 -13.12 -0.99
CA THR A 168 -12.22 -12.82 -2.34
C THR A 168 -13.49 -11.95 -2.33
N ASP A 169 -14.35 -12.12 -1.33
CA ASP A 169 -15.54 -11.28 -1.18
C ASP A 169 -15.16 -9.84 -0.82
N LEU A 170 -14.11 -9.68 0.00
CA LEU A 170 -13.58 -8.37 0.35
C LEU A 170 -12.97 -7.67 -0.87
N GLN A 171 -12.23 -8.40 -1.71
CA GLN A 171 -11.69 -7.88 -2.98
C GLN A 171 -12.78 -7.25 -3.84
N LYS A 172 -13.86 -8.00 -4.14
CA LYS A 172 -14.98 -7.52 -4.97
C LYS A 172 -15.61 -6.25 -4.40
N LYS A 173 -15.83 -6.22 -3.07
CA LYS A 173 -16.38 -5.06 -2.38
C LYS A 173 -15.47 -3.84 -2.52
N TRP A 174 -14.17 -4.01 -2.30
CA TRP A 174 -13.21 -2.91 -2.35
C TRP A 174 -12.89 -2.42 -3.76
N ASP A 175 -13.02 -3.26 -4.78
CA ASP A 175 -12.96 -2.81 -6.17
C ASP A 175 -14.08 -1.82 -6.48
N MET A 176 -15.30 -2.07 -5.99
CA MET A 176 -16.41 -1.12 -6.10
C MET A 176 -16.12 0.18 -5.33
N ILE A 177 -15.60 0.08 -4.10
CA ILE A 177 -15.26 1.26 -3.27
C ILE A 177 -14.14 2.09 -3.93
N LYS A 178 -13.10 1.46 -4.48
CA LYS A 178 -12.02 2.14 -5.20
C LYS A 178 -12.53 2.86 -6.45
N ASN A 179 -13.50 2.28 -7.17
CA ASN A 179 -14.13 2.94 -8.30
C ASN A 179 -14.91 4.19 -7.87
N VAL A 180 -15.66 4.12 -6.76
CA VAL A 180 -16.33 5.29 -6.18
C VAL A 180 -15.31 6.36 -5.78
N ARG A 181 -14.24 5.97 -5.06
CA ARG A 181 -13.14 6.88 -4.67
C ARG A 181 -12.54 7.56 -5.88
N LYS A 182 -12.28 6.82 -6.97
CA LYS A 182 -11.72 7.37 -8.22
C LYS A 182 -12.58 8.46 -8.83
N VAL A 183 -13.91 8.28 -8.81
CA VAL A 183 -14.86 9.31 -9.26
C VAL A 183 -14.82 10.54 -8.36
N ILE A 184 -14.82 10.33 -7.04
CA ILE A 184 -14.73 11.41 -6.05
C ILE A 184 -13.43 12.21 -6.23
N THR A 185 -12.27 11.54 -6.25
CA THR A 185 -10.98 12.22 -6.42
C THR A 185 -10.93 12.97 -7.74
N GLY A 186 -11.45 12.40 -8.83
CA GLY A 186 -11.55 13.09 -10.11
C GLY A 186 -12.41 14.36 -10.06
N ALA A 187 -13.49 14.37 -9.28
CA ALA A 187 -14.29 15.58 -9.05
C ALA A 187 -13.56 16.61 -8.18
N LEU A 188 -12.84 16.17 -7.15
CA LEU A 188 -12.04 17.04 -6.29
C LEU A 188 -10.89 17.71 -7.07
N GLU A 189 -10.20 17.00 -7.96
CA GLU A 189 -9.15 17.59 -8.80
C GLU A 189 -9.68 18.74 -9.67
N LYS A 190 -10.89 18.59 -10.24
CA LYS A 190 -11.52 19.68 -11.00
C LYS A 190 -11.74 20.92 -10.13
N LYS A 191 -12.22 20.72 -8.90
CA LYS A 191 -12.44 21.81 -7.94
C LYS A 191 -11.15 22.45 -7.44
N ARG A 192 -10.06 21.70 -7.33
CA ARG A 192 -8.71 22.24 -7.08
C ARG A 192 -8.19 23.07 -8.25
N ALA A 193 -8.39 22.60 -9.49
CA ALA A 193 -8.00 23.36 -10.68
C ALA A 193 -8.78 24.69 -10.81
N GLU A 194 -10.05 24.70 -10.39
CA GLU A 194 -10.89 25.90 -10.26
C GLU A 194 -10.51 26.80 -9.06
N LYS A 195 -9.53 26.39 -8.23
CA LYS A 195 -9.10 27.06 -6.99
C LYS A 195 -10.21 27.25 -5.95
N ILE A 196 -11.23 26.38 -5.97
CA ILE A 196 -12.35 26.40 -5.01
C ILE A 196 -11.92 25.75 -3.69
N ILE A 197 -11.10 24.71 -3.75
CA ILE A 197 -10.50 24.03 -2.60
C ILE A 197 -9.00 23.88 -2.81
N GLY A 198 -8.23 23.91 -1.72
CA GLY A 198 -6.80 23.58 -1.69
C GLY A 198 -6.59 22.10 -1.42
N SER A 199 -7.12 21.61 -0.31
CA SER A 199 -7.09 20.20 0.11
C SER A 199 -8.42 19.48 -0.09
N SER A 200 -8.41 18.14 -0.25
CA SER A 200 -9.63 17.33 -0.20
C SER A 200 -10.39 17.49 1.12
N LEU A 201 -9.66 17.75 2.22
CA LEU A 201 -10.25 17.93 3.56
C LEU A 201 -11.12 19.19 3.66
N GLU A 202 -11.04 20.12 2.72
CA GLU A 202 -11.90 21.31 2.66
C GLU A 202 -13.26 21.02 1.99
N ALA A 203 -13.45 19.81 1.45
CA ALA A 203 -14.65 19.44 0.72
C ALA A 203 -15.65 18.68 1.60
N HIS A 204 -16.93 19.02 1.43
CA HIS A 204 -18.08 18.18 1.74
C HIS A 204 -18.59 17.57 0.43
N ILE A 205 -18.62 16.24 0.34
CA ILE A 205 -18.99 15.56 -0.91
C ILE A 205 -20.42 15.05 -0.87
N LYS A 206 -21.14 15.20 -1.98
CA LYS A 206 -22.44 14.57 -2.19
C LYS A 206 -22.33 13.54 -3.31
N VAL A 207 -22.62 12.28 -3.03
CA VAL A 207 -22.34 11.17 -3.95
C VAL A 207 -23.63 10.52 -4.44
N TYR A 208 -23.79 10.41 -5.76
CA TYR A 208 -24.92 9.70 -6.38
C TYR A 208 -24.43 8.36 -6.93
N VAL A 209 -24.99 7.27 -6.40
CA VAL A 209 -24.62 5.89 -6.74
C VAL A 209 -25.88 5.03 -6.87
N SER A 210 -25.75 3.85 -7.49
CA SER A 210 -26.81 2.85 -7.50
C SER A 210 -27.14 2.35 -6.08
N ASP A 211 -28.34 1.80 -5.88
CA ASP A 211 -28.76 1.27 -4.57
C ASP A 211 -27.84 0.16 -4.04
N GLU A 212 -27.26 -0.62 -4.94
CA GLU A 212 -26.27 -1.66 -4.59
C GLU A 212 -25.03 -1.04 -3.96
N ILE A 213 -24.41 -0.07 -4.63
CA ILE A 213 -23.20 0.62 -4.13
C ILE A 213 -23.54 1.41 -2.87
N LYS A 214 -24.73 2.03 -2.79
CA LYS A 214 -25.18 2.77 -1.60
C LYS A 214 -25.16 1.90 -0.34
N LYS A 215 -25.64 0.65 -0.44
CA LYS A 215 -25.61 -0.32 0.68
C LYS A 215 -24.19 -0.71 1.08
N ILE A 216 -23.26 -0.72 0.14
CA ILE A 216 -21.85 -1.03 0.38
C ILE A 216 -21.15 0.12 1.10
N ILE A 217 -21.26 1.34 0.56
CA ILE A 217 -20.57 2.52 1.11
C ILE A 217 -21.15 2.95 2.46
N ALA A 218 -22.45 2.70 2.72
CA ALA A 218 -23.08 3.00 4.01
C ALA A 218 -22.50 2.21 5.20
N LYS A 219 -21.72 1.15 4.94
CA LYS A 219 -21.07 0.32 5.97
C LYS A 219 -19.61 0.74 6.25
N ILE A 220 -19.12 1.80 5.62
CA ILE A 220 -17.76 2.29 5.77
C ILE A 220 -17.75 3.81 5.96
N HIS A 221 -16.65 4.33 6.50
CA HIS A 221 -16.39 5.77 6.58
C HIS A 221 -15.90 6.28 5.23
N LEU A 222 -16.82 6.51 4.28
CA LEU A 222 -16.46 6.93 2.92
C LEU A 222 -15.70 8.27 2.89
N ASP A 223 -16.03 9.17 3.80
CA ASP A 223 -15.32 10.43 4.05
C ASP A 223 -13.84 10.20 4.36
N GLU A 224 -13.52 9.22 5.22
CA GLU A 224 -12.14 8.80 5.51
C GLU A 224 -11.46 8.20 4.26
N ILE A 225 -12.16 7.32 3.54
CA ILE A 225 -11.62 6.70 2.32
C ILE A 225 -11.36 7.73 1.21
N ALA A 226 -12.18 8.77 1.13
CA ALA A 226 -12.05 9.87 0.18
C ALA A 226 -11.14 11.01 0.66
N ILE A 227 -10.74 11.00 1.94
CA ILE A 227 -9.92 12.03 2.59
C ILE A 227 -10.63 13.40 2.52
N THR A 228 -11.91 13.42 2.87
CA THR A 228 -12.78 14.61 2.84
C THR A 228 -13.35 14.90 4.21
N SER A 229 -13.75 16.14 4.49
CA SER A 229 -14.31 16.49 5.81
C SER A 229 -15.59 15.71 6.17
N SER A 230 -16.42 15.40 5.18
CA SER A 230 -17.72 14.74 5.37
C SER A 230 -18.35 14.34 4.03
N TYR A 231 -19.31 13.41 4.07
CA TYR A 231 -20.05 12.95 2.90
C TYR A 231 -21.57 12.86 3.17
N VAL A 232 -22.37 13.00 2.10
CA VAL A 232 -23.83 12.71 2.05
C VAL A 232 -24.19 11.88 0.82
#